data_AF-D1CTR9-F1
#
_entry.id   AF-D1CTR9-F1
#
_cell.length_a   1.000
_cell.length_b   1.000
_cell.length_c   1.000
_cell.angle_alpha   90.00
_cell.angle_beta   90.00
_cell.angle_gamma   90.00
#
_symmetry.space_group_name_H-M   'P 1'
#
loop_
_entity.id
_entity.type
_entity.pdbx_description
1 polymer ?
#
loop_
_entity_poly.entity_id
_entity_poly.type
_entity_poly.pdbx_seq_one_letter_code
_entity_poly.pdbx_strand_id
1 'polypeptide(L)'
;MNLSSSFSQAAHLVPAHNTPLIRFSHLRWDFVLQRPQHLMDRFAKDRQVFFFEEFIPTDHHLAYLEIHSFEGTAVKAVRPRVPHGWSEGDRERALRKLLDDLLGLCGATRPILWFYTPMMYDFASHVDASAVIYDCMD
;
A
#
# COMPACT_ATOMS: atom_id res chain seq x y z
N MET A 1 47.19 -9.09 17.94
CA MET A 1 46.79 -9.59 16.61
C MET A 1 45.41 -9.02 16.31
N ASN A 2 45.33 -8.12 15.34
CA ASN A 2 44.10 -7.55 14.83
C ASN A 2 43.38 -8.56 13.93
N LEU A 3 42.09 -8.75 14.13
CA LEU A 3 41.15 -9.09 13.04
C LEU A 3 39.84 -8.33 13.28
N SER A 4 39.85 -7.08 12.84
CA SER A 4 38.69 -6.36 12.36
C SER A 4 38.06 -7.15 11.21
N SER A 5 36.82 -7.60 11.36
CA SER A 5 36.01 -8.05 10.22
C SER A 5 34.86 -7.06 10.05
N SER A 6 35.09 -6.13 9.13
CA SER A 6 34.16 -5.11 8.70
C SER A 6 32.97 -5.75 8.00
N PHE A 7 31.78 -5.70 8.60
CA PHE A 7 30.54 -5.79 7.85
C PHE A 7 30.31 -4.47 7.12
N SER A 8 31.09 -4.24 6.06
CA SER A 8 30.79 -3.22 5.07
C SER A 8 29.81 -3.81 4.08
N GLN A 9 28.52 -3.73 4.40
CA GLN A 9 27.51 -3.58 3.36
C GLN A 9 26.82 -2.26 3.67
N ALA A 10 27.32 -1.20 3.05
CA ALA A 10 26.57 0.04 2.95
C ALA A 10 25.28 -0.32 2.22
N ALA A 11 24.21 -0.55 2.98
CA ALA A 11 22.86 -0.49 2.45
C ALA A 11 22.80 0.84 1.71
N HIS A 12 22.55 0.76 0.41
CA HIS A 12 22.35 1.93 -0.41
C HIS A 12 21.16 2.67 0.22
N LEU A 13 21.45 3.66 1.07
CA LEU A 13 20.45 4.46 1.76
C LEU A 13 19.79 5.30 0.66
N VAL A 14 18.81 4.71 -0.02
CA VAL A 14 17.76 5.48 -0.66
C VAL A 14 17.29 6.42 0.45
N PRO A 15 17.34 7.75 0.28
CA PRO A 15 16.86 8.66 1.29
C PRO A 15 15.49 8.18 1.72
N ALA A 16 15.32 7.82 3.00
CA ALA A 16 14.13 7.12 3.49
C ALA A 16 12.83 7.87 3.16
N HIS A 17 12.94 9.16 2.83
CA HIS A 17 11.89 10.09 2.45
C HIS A 17 11.27 9.83 1.07
N ASN A 18 11.92 9.10 0.14
CA ASN A 18 11.34 8.92 -1.21
C ASN A 18 10.61 7.58 -1.43
N THR A 19 10.69 6.63 -0.48
CA THR A 19 10.01 5.33 -0.63
C THR A 19 8.52 5.46 -0.31
N PRO A 20 7.62 5.19 -1.28
CA PRO A 20 6.18 5.28 -1.06
C PRO A 20 5.70 4.23 -0.05
N LEU A 21 4.69 4.59 0.72
CA LEU A 21 4.05 3.72 1.70
C LEU A 21 2.63 3.38 1.21
N ILE A 22 2.33 2.10 1.14
CA ILE A 22 0.98 1.60 0.83
C ILE A 22 0.39 0.99 2.08
N ARG A 23 -0.69 1.60 2.58
CA ARG A 23 -1.45 1.12 3.74
C ARG A 23 -2.65 0.33 3.24
N PHE A 24 -2.65 -0.98 3.47
CA PHE A 24 -3.76 -1.89 3.16
C PHE A 24 -4.76 -1.91 4.32
N SER A 25 -5.98 -1.44 4.07
CA SER A 25 -7.01 -1.22 5.08
C SER A 25 -8.35 -1.78 4.64
N HIS A 26 -9.04 -2.50 5.54
CA HIS A 26 -10.44 -2.87 5.34
C HIS A 26 -11.40 -1.70 5.64
N LEU A 27 -10.95 -0.70 6.39
CA LEU A 27 -11.69 0.55 6.62
C LEU A 27 -11.40 1.57 5.53
N ARG A 28 -12.36 2.46 5.29
CA ARG A 28 -12.22 3.60 4.37
C ARG A 28 -11.53 4.77 5.08
N TRP A 29 -10.75 5.55 4.32
CA TRP A 29 -10.02 6.72 4.82
C TRP A 29 -10.95 7.73 5.51
N ASP A 30 -12.10 7.98 4.88
CA ASP A 30 -13.11 8.98 5.22
C ASP A 30 -14.19 8.48 6.18
N PHE A 31 -14.01 7.31 6.81
CA PHE A 31 -15.01 6.75 7.72
C PHE A 31 -14.91 7.34 9.14
N VAL A 32 -13.88 6.99 9.90
CA VAL A 32 -13.63 7.50 11.26
C VAL A 32 -12.15 7.84 11.41
N LEU A 33 -11.87 8.99 12.02
CA LEU A 33 -10.49 9.38 12.34
C LEU A 33 -9.96 8.53 13.50
N GLN A 34 -8.97 7.68 13.23
CA GLN A 34 -8.36 6.77 14.19
C GLN A 34 -6.82 6.80 14.09
N ARG A 35 -6.14 5.93 14.86
CA ARG A 35 -4.68 5.79 14.83
C ARG A 35 -4.12 5.62 13.41
N PRO A 36 -4.69 4.78 12.52
CA PRO A 36 -4.17 4.64 11.15
C PRO A 36 -4.12 5.98 10.41
N GLN A 37 -5.19 6.78 10.47
CA GLN A 37 -5.25 8.08 9.81
C GLN A 37 -4.20 9.04 10.35
N HIS A 38 -4.07 9.16 11.68
CA HIS A 38 -3.03 9.99 12.30
C HIS A 38 -1.61 9.58 11.92
N LEU A 39 -1.33 8.28 11.83
CA LEU A 39 -0.01 7.79 11.41
C LEU A 39 0.23 8.10 9.92
N MET A 40 -0.74 7.82 9.06
CA MET A 40 -0.62 8.04 7.63
C MET A 40 -0.45 9.52 7.28
N ASP A 41 -1.18 10.42 7.95
CA ASP A 41 -1.00 11.87 7.78
C ASP A 41 0.41 12.33 8.19
N ARG A 42 1.00 11.74 9.24
CA ARG A 42 2.37 12.05 9.64
C ARG A 42 3.38 11.56 8.60
N PHE A 43 3.23 10.34 8.09
CA PHE A 43 4.11 9.83 7.03
C PHE A 43 3.95 10.63 5.73
N ALA A 44 2.73 11.07 5.40
CA ALA A 44 2.43 11.82 4.19
C ALA A 44 3.12 13.20 4.10
N LYS A 45 3.69 13.70 5.22
CA LYS A 45 4.52 14.91 5.22
C LYS A 45 5.85 14.72 4.49
N ASP A 46 6.40 13.50 4.55
CA ASP A 46 7.76 13.22 4.11
C ASP A 46 7.84 12.24 2.94
N ARG A 47 6.75 11.50 2.63
CA ARG A 47 6.71 10.50 1.54
C ARG A 47 5.31 10.43 0.91
N GLN A 48 5.22 9.85 -0.28
CA GLN A 48 3.92 9.50 -0.86
C GLN A 48 3.24 8.39 -0.04
N VAL A 49 1.97 8.58 0.30
CA VAL A 49 1.16 7.61 1.04
C VAL A 49 -0.10 7.30 0.27
N PHE A 50 -0.27 6.02 -0.05
CA PHE A 50 -1.50 5.48 -0.62
C PHE A 50 -2.23 4.67 0.43
N PHE A 51 -3.48 5.00 0.67
CA PHE A 51 -4.39 4.24 1.52
C PHE A 51 -5.20 3.30 0.64
N PHE A 52 -4.72 2.07 0.47
CA PHE A 52 -5.32 1.05 -0.37
C PHE A 52 -6.45 0.36 0.39
N GLU A 53 -7.67 0.62 -0.04
CA GLU A 53 -8.88 0.20 0.65
C GLU A 53 -9.39 -1.15 0.13
N GLU A 54 -10.33 -1.74 0.86
CA GLU A 54 -11.04 -2.92 0.40
C GLU A 54 -11.81 -2.64 -0.88
N PHE A 55 -11.81 -3.63 -1.77
CA PHE A 55 -12.48 -3.52 -3.05
C PHE A 55 -13.98 -3.26 -2.88
N ILE A 56 -14.58 -2.60 -3.86
CA ILE A 56 -16.01 -2.35 -3.91
C ILE A 56 -16.56 -2.98 -5.19
N PRO A 57 -17.56 -3.89 -5.12
CA PRO A 57 -18.23 -4.43 -6.29
C PRO A 57 -18.73 -3.34 -7.25
N THR A 58 -18.61 -3.57 -8.55
CA THR A 58 -19.08 -2.67 -9.61
C THR A 58 -19.80 -3.44 -10.72
N ASP A 59 -20.68 -2.74 -11.45
CA ASP A 59 -21.36 -3.25 -12.66
C ASP A 59 -20.50 -3.08 -13.92
N HIS A 60 -19.39 -2.35 -13.82
CA HIS A 60 -18.44 -2.24 -14.91
C HIS A 60 -17.82 -3.62 -15.22
N HIS A 61 -17.59 -3.92 -16.49
CA HIS A 61 -17.09 -5.24 -16.93
C HIS A 61 -15.58 -5.44 -16.68
N LEU A 62 -14.84 -4.36 -16.39
CA LEU A 62 -13.42 -4.39 -16.02
C LEU A 62 -13.22 -3.91 -14.59
N ALA A 63 -12.17 -4.42 -13.94
CA ALA A 63 -11.66 -3.89 -12.69
C ALA A 63 -10.84 -2.61 -12.93
N TYR A 64 -10.92 -1.64 -12.02
CA TYR A 64 -10.21 -0.35 -12.12
C TYR A 64 -9.96 0.26 -10.73
N LEU A 65 -9.10 1.27 -10.66
CA LEU A 65 -8.87 2.05 -9.45
C LEU A 65 -9.63 3.38 -9.51
N GLU A 66 -10.30 3.72 -8.42
CA GLU A 66 -10.68 5.11 -8.14
C GLU A 66 -9.66 5.70 -7.14
N ILE A 67 -9.13 6.88 -7.45
CA ILE A 67 -8.17 7.57 -6.58
C ILE A 67 -8.83 8.83 -6.05
N HIS A 68 -8.97 8.91 -4.73
CA HIS A 68 -9.66 10.00 -4.03
C HIS A 68 -8.64 10.85 -3.27
N SER A 69 -8.79 12.17 -3.39
CA SER A 69 -8.02 13.17 -2.63
C SER A 69 -8.95 13.85 -1.62
N PHE A 70 -8.43 14.19 -0.45
CA PHE A 70 -9.18 14.85 0.61
C PHE A 70 -8.50 16.16 1.01
N GLU A 71 -9.28 17.16 1.39
CA GLU A 71 -8.75 18.42 1.89
C GLU A 71 -7.97 18.20 3.20
N GLY A 72 -6.85 18.91 3.36
CA GLY A 72 -6.05 18.85 4.59
C GLY A 72 -5.10 17.65 4.72
N THR A 73 -5.03 16.76 3.73
CA THR A 73 -4.09 15.62 3.73
C THR A 73 -3.42 15.40 2.37
N ALA A 74 -2.18 14.92 2.40
CA ALA A 74 -1.47 14.44 1.22
C ALA A 74 -1.71 12.94 0.93
N VAL A 75 -2.40 12.23 1.82
CA VAL A 75 -2.79 10.83 1.62
C VAL A 75 -3.76 10.72 0.45
N LYS A 76 -3.54 9.73 -0.42
CA LYS A 76 -4.48 9.36 -1.50
C LYS A 76 -5.19 8.06 -1.14
N ALA A 77 -6.51 8.06 -1.07
CA ALA A 77 -7.25 6.82 -0.93
C ALA A 77 -7.40 6.14 -2.29
N VAL A 78 -7.09 4.86 -2.34
CA VAL A 78 -7.14 4.03 -3.55
C VAL A 78 -8.21 2.97 -3.34
N ARG A 79 -9.27 3.04 -4.13
CA ARG A 79 -10.44 2.16 -4.05
C ARG A 79 -10.49 1.26 -5.28
N PRO A 80 -10.16 -0.03 -5.15
CA PRO A 80 -10.36 -0.97 -6.23
C PRO A 80 -11.85 -1.19 -6.48
N ARG A 81 -12.24 -1.15 -7.75
CA ARG A 81 -13.57 -1.52 -8.21
C ARG A 81 -13.44 -2.84 -8.95
N VAL A 82 -14.18 -3.86 -8.54
CA VAL A 82 -14.09 -5.21 -9.10
C VAL A 82 -15.48 -5.68 -9.54
N PRO A 83 -15.64 -6.30 -10.72
CA PRO A 83 -16.95 -6.75 -11.17
C PRO A 83 -17.60 -7.75 -10.20
N HIS A 84 -18.89 -7.57 -9.89
CA HIS A 84 -19.57 -8.36 -8.85
C HIS A 84 -19.67 -9.87 -9.13
N GLY A 85 -19.55 -10.28 -10.40
CA GLY A 85 -19.65 -11.68 -10.84
C GLY A 85 -18.32 -12.44 -10.91
N TRP A 86 -17.19 -11.81 -10.57
CA TRP A 86 -15.88 -12.46 -10.64
C TRP A 86 -15.68 -13.45 -9.50
N SER A 87 -15.02 -14.59 -9.82
CA SER A 87 -14.61 -15.54 -8.79
C SER A 87 -13.59 -14.91 -7.84
N GLU A 88 -13.38 -15.51 -6.68
CA GLU A 88 -12.33 -15.08 -5.74
C GLU A 88 -10.95 -15.04 -6.40
N GLY A 89 -10.59 -16.07 -7.17
CA GLY A 89 -9.31 -16.11 -7.87
C GLY A 89 -9.19 -15.06 -8.99
N ASP A 90 -10.29 -14.75 -9.69
CA ASP A 90 -10.31 -13.64 -10.67
C ASP A 90 -10.12 -12.30 -9.98
N ARG A 91 -10.82 -12.08 -8.86
CA ARG A 91 -10.70 -10.88 -8.04
C ARG A 91 -9.27 -10.70 -7.52
N GLU A 92 -8.66 -11.75 -6.99
CA GLU A 92 -7.29 -11.69 -6.46
C GLU A 92 -6.29 -11.33 -7.56
N ARG A 93 -6.39 -11.96 -8.75
CA ARG A 93 -5.59 -11.58 -9.92
C ARG A 93 -5.81 -10.14 -10.35
N ALA A 94 -7.05 -9.65 -10.27
CA ALA A 94 -7.39 -8.26 -10.57
C ALA A 94 -6.69 -7.30 -9.60
N LEU A 95 -6.82 -7.54 -8.30
CA LEU A 95 -6.23 -6.69 -7.25
C LEU A 95 -4.71 -6.68 -7.34
N ARG A 96 -4.10 -7.84 -7.60
CA ARG A 96 -2.67 -7.98 -7.88
C ARG A 96 -2.25 -7.06 -9.03
N LYS A 97 -2.96 -7.13 -10.16
CA LYS A 97 -2.67 -6.30 -11.34
C LYS A 97 -2.88 -4.81 -11.05
N LEU A 98 -3.96 -4.44 -10.37
CA LEU A 98 -4.25 -3.05 -10.03
C LEU A 98 -3.19 -2.46 -9.07
N LEU A 99 -2.66 -3.28 -8.15
CA LEU A 99 -1.54 -2.90 -7.31
C LEU A 99 -0.28 -2.66 -8.15
N ASP A 100 0.02 -3.55 -9.11
CA ASP A 100 1.15 -3.36 -10.04
C ASP A 100 0.97 -2.07 -10.88
N ASP A 101 -0.24 -1.80 -11.36
CA ASP A 101 -0.56 -0.58 -12.11
C ASP A 101 -0.34 0.67 -11.24
N LEU A 102 -0.79 0.67 -9.98
CA LEU A 102 -0.57 1.76 -9.04
C LEU A 102 0.94 2.01 -8.80
N LEU A 103 1.70 0.95 -8.58
CA LEU A 103 3.15 1.02 -8.36
C LEU A 103 3.88 1.56 -9.60
N GLY A 104 3.48 1.11 -10.78
CA GLY A 104 4.01 1.61 -12.06
C GLY A 104 3.71 3.09 -12.26
N LEU A 105 2.49 3.53 -11.97
CA LEU A 105 2.07 4.93 -12.11
C LEU A 105 2.83 5.89 -11.19
N CYS A 106 3.17 5.47 -9.97
CA CYS A 106 3.95 6.31 -9.04
C CYS A 106 5.47 6.11 -9.13
N GLY A 107 5.95 5.27 -10.06
CA GLY A 107 7.37 4.98 -10.22
C GLY A 107 7.99 4.32 -8.99
N ALA A 108 7.18 3.63 -8.18
CA ALA A 108 7.61 3.03 -6.93
C ALA A 108 8.57 1.88 -7.18
N THR A 109 9.77 1.98 -6.63
CA THR A 109 10.69 0.85 -6.50
C THR A 109 10.79 0.50 -5.02
N ARG A 110 10.49 -0.76 -4.70
CA ARG A 110 10.55 -1.29 -3.33
C ARG A 110 9.72 -0.51 -2.29
N PRO A 111 8.39 -0.41 -2.43
CA PRO A 111 7.54 0.33 -1.49
C PRO A 111 7.59 -0.26 -0.06
N ILE A 112 7.08 0.51 0.90
CA ILE A 112 6.72 -0.01 2.23
C ILE A 112 5.29 -0.51 2.16
N LEU A 113 5.06 -1.77 2.53
CA LEU A 113 3.73 -2.36 2.61
C LEU A 113 3.30 -2.45 4.07
N TRP A 114 2.17 -1.84 4.41
CA TRP A 114 1.66 -1.78 5.78
C TRP A 114 0.23 -2.32 5.83
N PHE A 115 0.04 -3.47 6.47
CA PHE A 115 -1.20 -4.24 6.50
C PHE A 115 -1.98 -4.03 7.81
N TYR A 116 -3.28 -3.75 7.67
CA TYR A 116 -4.25 -3.68 8.77
C TYR A 116 -4.94 -5.02 8.82
N THR A 117 -5.32 -5.52 7.64
CA THR A 117 -5.86 -6.85 7.43
C THR A 117 -4.79 -7.72 6.76
N PRO A 118 -4.53 -8.93 7.29
CA PRO A 118 -3.62 -9.87 6.63
C PRO A 118 -4.21 -10.44 5.33
N MET A 119 -5.53 -10.36 5.10
CA MET A 119 -6.17 -10.90 3.88
C MET A 119 -5.70 -10.22 2.59
N MET A 120 -5.21 -8.99 2.67
CA MET A 120 -4.66 -8.30 1.49
C MET A 120 -3.21 -8.67 1.20
N TYR A 121 -2.56 -9.45 2.08
CA TYR A 121 -1.19 -9.89 1.86
C TYR A 121 -1.09 -10.84 0.66
N ASP A 122 -2.09 -11.69 0.44
CA ASP A 122 -2.05 -12.73 -0.61
C ASP A 122 -1.77 -12.12 -1.99
N PHE A 123 -2.54 -11.11 -2.41
CA PHE A 123 -2.34 -10.44 -3.70
C PHE A 123 -1.17 -9.43 -3.73
N ALA A 124 -0.60 -9.07 -2.57
CA ALA A 124 0.48 -8.09 -2.47
C ALA A 124 1.85 -8.72 -2.21
N SER A 125 1.90 -10.01 -1.84
CA SER A 125 3.09 -10.74 -1.41
C SER A 125 4.18 -10.84 -2.48
N HIS A 126 3.82 -10.68 -3.76
CA HIS A 126 4.78 -10.69 -4.87
C HIS A 126 5.57 -9.39 -5.03
N VAL A 127 5.16 -8.31 -4.36
CA VAL A 127 5.84 -7.02 -4.46
C VAL A 127 7.14 -7.09 -3.69
N ASP A 128 8.26 -6.86 -4.38
CA ASP A 128 9.56 -6.66 -3.73
C ASP A 128 9.49 -5.40 -2.87
N ALA A 129 9.39 -5.52 -1.55
CA ALA A 129 9.16 -4.43 -0.62
C ALA A 129 10.42 -4.04 0.16
N SER A 130 10.55 -2.75 0.52
CA SER A 130 11.62 -2.32 1.44
C SER A 130 11.33 -2.70 2.88
N ALA A 131 10.04 -2.79 3.25
CA ALA A 131 9.58 -3.26 4.53
C ALA A 131 8.14 -3.77 4.41
N VAL A 132 7.81 -4.78 5.22
CA VAL A 132 6.46 -5.30 5.40
C VAL A 132 6.08 -5.13 6.87
N ILE A 133 5.00 -4.41 7.14
CA ILE A 133 4.52 -4.09 8.48
C ILE A 133 3.12 -4.69 8.62
N TYR A 134 2.90 -5.43 9.70
CA TYR A 134 1.56 -5.84 10.12
C TYR A 134 1.20 -5.11 11.41
N ASP A 135 0.08 -4.38 11.39
CA ASP A 135 -0.38 -3.51 12.46
C ASP A 135 -1.69 -4.06 13.01
N CYS A 136 -1.52 -4.96 13.98
CA CYS A 136 -2.61 -5.55 14.74
C CYS A 136 -3.22 -4.45 15.62
N MET A 137 -4.41 -3.99 15.21
CA MET A 137 -5.13 -2.90 15.86
C MET A 137 -6.36 -3.38 16.65
N ASP A 138 -6.36 -4.66 17.02
CA ASP A 138 -7.30 -5.34 17.91
C ASP A 138 -6.55 -6.01 19.08
#